data_AF-A0A536PPQ0-F1
#
_entry.id   AF-A0A536PPQ0-F1
#
_cell.length_a   1.000
_cell.length_b   1.000
_cell.length_c   1.000
_cell.angle_alpha   90.00
_cell.angle_beta   90.00
_cell.angle_gamma   90.00
#
_symmetry.space_group_name_H-M   'P 1'
#
loop_
_entity.id
_entity.type
_entity.pdbx_description
1 polymer ?
#
loop_
_entity_poly.entity_id
_entity_poly.type
_entity_poly.pdbx_seq_one_letter_code
_entity_poly.pdbx_strand_id
1 'polypeptide(L)'
;RMKGEYLKNCNCAATCSCDTTGFPSPFKGCEGVLGMNIREGNFDAISLSGLKFAVIYHWPGALHEGNGTVVAFVDKKANPEQVNAIATILTGQAGGPWFEVLASIVTKVEGPHLVDIQFEFDKDKRRAKMVVPDHFETTSQPLVVPATGDEQRVILRLPTGMEYKEMEVAQTGVLKAKGTISFNHKNTHSSLAQVEHTDKGLVETGGRAPASAGVR
;
A
#
# COMPACT_ATOMS: atom_id res chain seq x y z
N ARG A 1 -2.27 2.19 -16.18
CA ARG A 1 -1.10 2.86 -15.52
C ARG A 1 -1.60 3.70 -14.34
N MET A 2 -0.94 3.63 -13.19
CA MET A 2 -1.19 4.50 -12.02
C MET A 2 0.14 4.94 -11.43
N LYS A 3 0.40 6.26 -11.42
CA LYS A 3 1.58 6.89 -10.83
C LYS A 3 1.15 7.82 -9.70
N GLY A 4 1.80 7.74 -8.55
CA GLY A 4 1.51 8.63 -7.43
C GLY A 4 2.05 8.15 -6.09
N GLU A 5 1.52 8.74 -5.02
CA GLU A 5 1.86 8.39 -3.66
C GLU A 5 1.14 7.11 -3.22
N TYR A 6 1.88 6.22 -2.58
CA TYR A 6 1.41 4.92 -2.11
C TYR A 6 1.77 4.75 -0.64
N LEU A 7 0.78 4.44 0.18
CA LEU A 7 0.91 4.27 1.61
C LEU A 7 0.42 2.87 1.98
N LYS A 8 1.26 2.08 2.65
CA LYS A 8 0.84 0.84 3.30
C LYS A 8 1.20 0.86 4.77
N ASN A 9 0.19 0.64 5.62
CA ASN A 9 0.33 0.54 7.06
C ASN A 9 -0.23 -0.81 7.51
N CYS A 10 0.57 -1.62 8.19
CA CYS A 10 0.18 -2.97 8.62
C CYS A 10 0.49 -3.19 10.11
N ASN A 11 -0.04 -4.29 10.65
CA ASN A 11 0.15 -4.71 12.03
C ASN A 11 1.59 -5.14 12.38
N CYS A 12 2.47 -5.32 11.39
CA CYS A 12 3.82 -5.85 11.62
C CYS A 12 4.76 -4.87 12.33
N ALA A 13 5.89 -5.36 12.81
CA ALA A 13 7.00 -4.52 13.27
C ALA A 13 7.46 -3.56 12.17
N ALA A 14 8.10 -2.45 12.57
CA ALA A 14 8.42 -1.29 11.71
C ALA A 14 9.01 -1.61 10.32
N THR A 15 9.71 -2.73 10.15
CA THR A 15 10.35 -3.13 8.88
C THR A 15 9.61 -4.25 8.14
N CYS A 16 8.29 -4.41 8.33
CA CYS A 16 7.41 -5.42 7.70
C CYS A 16 8.16 -6.62 7.12
N SER A 17 8.33 -7.67 7.92
CA SER A 17 9.11 -8.85 7.55
C SER A 17 8.70 -9.48 6.22
N CYS A 18 7.42 -9.36 5.83
CA CYS A 18 6.91 -9.84 4.54
C CYS A 18 7.54 -9.15 3.31
N ASP A 19 8.05 -7.93 3.44
CA ASP A 19 8.66 -7.19 2.32
C ASP A 19 10.08 -7.68 1.99
N THR A 20 10.67 -8.48 2.87
CA THR A 20 12.03 -8.98 2.73
C THR A 20 12.00 -10.49 2.54
N THR A 21 12.01 -11.26 3.63
CA THR A 21 12.08 -12.74 3.56
C THR A 21 11.32 -13.42 4.70
N GLY A 22 10.46 -12.70 5.41
CA GLY A 22 9.84 -13.19 6.65
C GLY A 22 8.33 -13.34 6.58
N PHE A 23 7.78 -13.79 7.71
CA PHE A 23 6.35 -13.96 7.97
C PHE A 23 5.83 -12.80 8.81
N PRO A 24 4.50 -12.55 8.87
CA PRO A 24 3.96 -11.51 9.75
C PRO A 24 4.47 -11.64 11.18
N SER A 25 4.90 -10.52 11.76
CA SER A 25 5.50 -10.44 13.10
C SER A 25 5.33 -9.03 13.65
N PRO A 26 5.00 -8.82 14.94
CA PRO A 26 4.97 -9.83 16.01
C PRO A 26 3.66 -10.62 16.08
N PHE A 27 2.63 -10.20 15.36
CA PHE A 27 1.32 -10.86 15.37
C PHE A 27 1.26 -11.99 14.35
N LYS A 28 0.36 -12.95 14.59
CA LYS A 28 -0.04 -13.91 13.57
C LYS A 28 -0.98 -13.20 12.58
N GLY A 29 -0.79 -13.46 11.29
CA GLY A 29 -1.63 -12.87 10.24
C GLY A 29 -1.21 -11.46 9.81
N CYS A 30 -1.70 -11.05 8.65
CA CYS A 30 -1.39 -9.76 8.03
C CYS A 30 -2.67 -8.94 7.92
N GLU A 31 -2.74 -7.80 8.61
CA GLU A 31 -3.87 -6.89 8.50
C GLU A 31 -3.43 -5.44 8.55
N GLY A 32 -4.20 -4.57 7.91
CA GLY A 32 -3.83 -3.18 7.77
C GLY A 32 -4.64 -2.46 6.72
N VAL A 33 -4.09 -1.31 6.31
CA VAL A 33 -4.66 -0.48 5.26
C VAL A 33 -3.60 -0.14 4.23
N LEU A 34 -4.05 0.02 3.00
CA LEU A 34 -3.24 0.47 1.88
C LEU A 34 -4.03 1.46 1.06
N GLY A 35 -3.35 2.45 0.48
CA GLY A 35 -4.01 3.40 -0.39
C GLY A 35 -3.06 4.13 -1.30
N MET A 36 -3.62 4.62 -2.39
CA MET A 36 -2.90 5.35 -3.40
C MET A 36 -3.64 6.65 -3.73
N ASN A 37 -2.87 7.73 -3.82
CA ASN A 37 -3.31 8.94 -4.48
C ASN A 37 -2.73 8.95 -5.89
N ILE A 38 -3.58 8.72 -6.89
CA ILE A 38 -3.16 8.65 -8.30
C ILE A 38 -2.94 10.08 -8.78
N ARG A 39 -1.68 10.49 -8.95
CA ARG A 39 -1.32 11.80 -9.50
C ARG A 39 -1.52 11.84 -11.00
N GLU A 40 -1.06 10.78 -11.67
CA GLU A 40 -1.15 10.62 -13.11
C GLU A 40 -1.51 9.17 -13.41
N GLY A 41 -2.47 8.93 -14.30
CA GLY A 41 -2.83 7.57 -14.67
C GLY A 41 -4.06 7.50 -15.55
N ASN A 42 -4.20 6.34 -16.18
CA ASN A 42 -5.29 6.00 -17.07
C ASN A 42 -5.49 4.49 -17.13
N PHE A 43 -6.71 4.10 -17.45
CA PHE A 43 -7.08 2.76 -17.91
C PHE A 43 -7.65 2.93 -19.32
N ASP A 44 -6.95 2.45 -20.33
CA ASP A 44 -7.21 2.79 -21.73
C ASP A 44 -7.37 4.31 -21.93
N ALA A 45 -8.54 4.76 -22.40
CA ALA A 45 -8.86 6.18 -22.57
C ALA A 45 -9.41 6.86 -21.30
N ILE A 46 -9.71 6.10 -20.24
CA ILE A 46 -10.33 6.61 -19.00
C ILE A 46 -9.22 7.18 -18.10
N SER A 47 -9.26 8.50 -17.87
CA SER A 47 -8.33 9.13 -16.92
C SER A 47 -8.65 8.71 -15.48
N LEU A 48 -7.63 8.30 -14.73
CA LEU A 48 -7.68 8.01 -13.30
C LEU A 48 -6.99 9.10 -12.47
N SER A 49 -6.48 10.13 -13.13
CA SER A 49 -5.67 11.17 -12.50
C SER A 49 -6.48 11.98 -11.48
N GLY A 50 -5.88 12.22 -10.32
CA GLY A 50 -6.51 12.91 -9.20
C GLY A 50 -7.42 12.03 -8.34
N LEU A 51 -7.73 10.80 -8.74
CA LEU A 51 -8.51 9.86 -7.93
C LEU A 51 -7.66 9.21 -6.83
N LYS A 52 -8.34 8.67 -5.83
CA LYS A 52 -7.76 7.84 -4.78
C LYS A 52 -8.49 6.51 -4.72
N PHE A 53 -7.76 5.49 -4.29
CA PHE A 53 -8.36 4.28 -3.77
C PHE A 53 -7.71 3.91 -2.45
N ALA A 54 -8.42 3.17 -1.63
CA ALA A 54 -7.90 2.57 -0.42
C ALA A 54 -8.48 1.18 -0.23
N VAL A 55 -7.78 0.36 0.54
CA VAL A 55 -8.23 -0.97 0.93
C VAL A 55 -7.95 -1.19 2.42
N ILE A 56 -8.90 -1.81 3.11
CA ILE A 56 -8.63 -2.52 4.36
C ILE A 56 -8.41 -3.98 3.97
N TYR A 57 -7.39 -4.62 4.52
CA TYR A 57 -7.09 -6.02 4.21
C TYR A 57 -6.84 -6.85 5.47
N HIS A 58 -7.10 -8.14 5.35
CA HIS A 58 -6.80 -9.14 6.37
C HIS A 58 -6.49 -10.50 5.72
N TRP A 59 -5.39 -11.11 6.16
CA TRP A 59 -5.04 -12.51 5.94
C TRP A 59 -4.85 -13.20 7.31
N PRO A 60 -5.39 -14.41 7.51
CA PRO A 60 -5.21 -15.15 8.77
C PRO A 60 -3.75 -15.51 9.07
N GLY A 61 -2.93 -15.63 8.02
CA GLY A 61 -1.52 -16.00 8.07
C GLY A 61 -0.69 -15.13 7.13
N ALA A 62 0.33 -15.72 6.50
CA ALA A 62 1.13 -15.01 5.52
C ALA A 62 0.34 -14.79 4.21
N LEU A 63 0.66 -13.72 3.47
CA LEU A 63 -0.06 -13.37 2.24
C LEU A 63 -0.15 -14.56 1.25
N HIS A 64 0.96 -15.27 1.06
CA HIS A 64 1.06 -16.37 0.10
C HIS A 64 0.25 -17.62 0.51
N GLU A 65 -0.25 -17.70 1.75
CA GLU A 65 -1.12 -18.77 2.23
C GLU A 65 -2.59 -18.55 1.80
N GLY A 66 -2.90 -17.39 1.22
CA GLY A 66 -4.23 -17.09 0.68
C GLY A 66 -5.27 -16.80 1.76
N ASN A 67 -6.55 -16.94 1.38
CA ASN A 67 -7.71 -16.62 2.25
C ASN A 67 -7.81 -15.14 2.64
N GLY A 68 -7.28 -14.25 1.80
CA GLY A 68 -7.37 -12.81 1.99
C GLY A 68 -8.80 -12.29 1.91
N THR A 69 -9.14 -11.39 2.81
CA THR A 69 -10.36 -10.58 2.75
C THR A 69 -9.97 -9.12 2.53
N VAL A 70 -10.62 -8.45 1.58
CA VAL A 70 -10.38 -7.04 1.24
C VAL A 70 -11.69 -6.27 1.25
N VAL A 71 -11.68 -5.07 1.84
CA VAL A 71 -12.73 -4.06 1.66
C VAL A 71 -12.15 -2.91 0.86
N ALA A 72 -12.70 -2.66 -0.33
CA ALA A 72 -12.19 -1.67 -1.27
C ALA A 72 -12.99 -0.36 -1.22
N PHE A 73 -12.28 0.75 -1.37
CA PHE A 73 -12.81 2.10 -1.37
C PHE A 73 -12.28 2.88 -2.56
N VAL A 74 -13.15 3.68 -3.19
CA VAL A 74 -12.81 4.57 -4.29
C VAL A 74 -13.32 5.97 -3.97
N ASP A 75 -12.56 6.99 -4.35
CA ASP A 75 -12.92 8.40 -4.17
C ASP A 75 -14.32 8.68 -4.75
N LYS A 76 -15.22 9.24 -3.94
CA LYS A 76 -16.63 9.51 -4.27
C LYS A 76 -16.84 10.36 -5.52
N LYS A 77 -15.81 11.09 -5.98
CA LYS A 77 -15.87 11.87 -7.22
C LYS A 77 -15.67 11.04 -8.49
N ALA A 78 -15.28 9.77 -8.36
CA ALA A 78 -15.11 8.87 -9.49
C ALA A 78 -16.46 8.61 -10.16
N ASN A 79 -16.50 8.71 -11.48
CA ASN A 79 -17.66 8.31 -12.27
C ASN A 79 -17.71 6.77 -12.42
N PRO A 80 -18.82 6.19 -12.91
CA PRO A 80 -18.96 4.74 -13.03
C PRO A 80 -17.86 4.05 -13.87
N GLU A 81 -17.40 4.69 -14.96
CA GLU A 81 -16.33 4.14 -15.80
C GLU A 81 -14.99 4.09 -15.04
N GLN A 82 -14.68 5.13 -14.27
CA GLN A 82 -13.49 5.20 -13.42
C GLN A 82 -13.54 4.19 -12.27
N VAL A 83 -14.70 3.99 -11.66
CA VAL A 83 -14.89 2.97 -10.61
C VAL A 83 -14.63 1.58 -11.18
N ASN A 84 -15.22 1.27 -12.34
CA ASN A 84 -15.01 -0.01 -13.02
C ASN A 84 -13.53 -0.19 -13.40
N ALA A 85 -12.89 0.83 -13.97
CA ALA A 85 -11.47 0.79 -14.31
C ALA A 85 -10.58 0.50 -13.09
N ILE A 86 -10.81 1.17 -11.95
CA ILE A 86 -10.06 0.91 -10.72
C ILE A 86 -10.33 -0.52 -10.23
N ALA A 87 -11.59 -0.97 -10.21
CA ALA A 87 -11.93 -2.33 -9.80
C ALA A 87 -11.26 -3.40 -10.69
N THR A 88 -11.26 -3.21 -12.01
CA THR A 88 -10.59 -4.09 -12.98
C THR A 88 -9.07 -4.16 -12.72
N ILE A 89 -8.44 -3.03 -12.39
CA ILE A 89 -7.01 -3.02 -12.03
C ILE A 89 -6.77 -3.76 -10.71
N LEU A 90 -7.51 -3.42 -9.64
CA LEU A 90 -7.29 -3.99 -8.30
C LEU A 90 -7.59 -5.50 -8.22
N THR A 91 -8.42 -6.02 -9.14
CA THR A 91 -8.73 -7.45 -9.26
C THR A 91 -7.78 -8.19 -10.23
N GLY A 92 -6.73 -7.53 -10.73
CA GLY A 92 -5.72 -8.14 -11.61
C GLY A 92 -6.19 -8.41 -13.04
N GLN A 93 -7.44 -8.09 -13.38
CA GLN A 93 -7.99 -8.29 -14.73
C GLN A 93 -7.31 -7.40 -15.79
N ALA A 94 -6.70 -6.29 -15.35
CA ALA A 94 -5.90 -5.39 -16.19
C ALA A 94 -4.46 -5.87 -16.42
N GLY A 95 -4.08 -7.02 -15.86
CA GLY A 95 -2.70 -7.47 -15.74
C GLY A 95 -1.93 -6.76 -14.63
N GLY A 96 -0.63 -6.98 -14.61
CA GLY A 96 0.30 -6.41 -13.63
C GLY A 96 0.61 -7.42 -12.52
N PRO A 97 1.87 -7.91 -12.41
CA PRO A 97 2.22 -9.01 -11.52
C PRO A 97 1.77 -8.86 -10.07
N TRP A 98 1.79 -7.64 -9.53
CA TRP A 98 1.33 -7.38 -8.17
C TRP A 98 -0.17 -7.63 -7.99
N PHE A 99 -0.99 -7.09 -8.88
CA PHE A 99 -2.44 -7.22 -8.81
C PHE A 99 -2.90 -8.64 -9.19
N GLU A 100 -2.21 -9.31 -10.11
CA GLU A 100 -2.42 -10.73 -10.43
C GLU A 100 -2.15 -11.63 -9.23
N VAL A 101 -1.04 -11.42 -8.51
CA VAL A 101 -0.73 -12.15 -7.28
C VAL A 101 -1.81 -11.89 -6.23
N LEU A 102 -2.19 -10.63 -5.98
CA LEU A 102 -3.27 -10.30 -5.04
C LEU A 102 -4.58 -10.99 -5.41
N ALA A 103 -4.95 -10.99 -6.69
CA ALA A 103 -6.16 -11.66 -7.18
C ALA A 103 -6.14 -13.18 -6.92
N SER A 104 -4.96 -13.81 -6.92
CA SER A 104 -4.83 -15.25 -6.63
C SER A 104 -4.93 -15.61 -5.14
N ILE A 105 -4.70 -14.65 -4.22
CA ILE A 105 -4.64 -14.90 -2.77
C ILE A 105 -5.78 -14.25 -1.98
N VAL A 106 -6.61 -13.44 -2.63
CA VAL A 106 -7.82 -12.84 -2.05
C VAL A 106 -9.04 -13.67 -2.43
N THR A 107 -9.77 -14.17 -1.44
CA THR A 107 -10.96 -15.02 -1.66
C THR A 107 -12.27 -14.28 -1.36
N LYS A 108 -12.21 -13.13 -0.68
CA LYS A 108 -13.37 -12.31 -0.34
C LYS A 108 -13.07 -10.84 -0.62
N VAL A 109 -13.96 -10.21 -1.38
CA VAL A 109 -13.90 -8.78 -1.68
C VAL A 109 -15.24 -8.15 -1.33
N GLU A 110 -15.19 -7.05 -0.60
CA GLU A 110 -16.34 -6.16 -0.34
C GLU A 110 -16.08 -4.80 -0.98
N GLY A 111 -17.11 -4.23 -1.63
CA GLY A 111 -17.02 -2.95 -2.34
C GLY A 111 -16.82 -3.11 -3.86
N PRO A 112 -16.34 -2.06 -4.56
CA PRO A 112 -15.81 -0.82 -4.00
C PRO A 112 -16.90 0.10 -3.44
N HIS A 113 -16.65 0.67 -2.27
CA HIS A 113 -17.48 1.71 -1.67
C HIS A 113 -17.02 3.10 -2.14
N LEU A 114 -17.95 3.92 -2.63
CA LEU A 114 -17.67 5.31 -3.02
C LEU A 114 -17.70 6.22 -1.79
N VAL A 115 -16.56 6.76 -1.40
CA VAL A 115 -16.39 7.47 -0.12
C VAL A 115 -15.45 8.66 -0.24
N ASP A 116 -15.49 9.55 0.77
CA ASP A 116 -14.48 10.60 0.92
C ASP A 116 -13.16 9.98 1.43
N ILE A 117 -12.10 10.04 0.62
CA ILE A 117 -10.77 9.55 1.01
C ILE A 117 -9.87 10.75 1.27
N GLN A 118 -9.62 11.03 2.54
CA GLN A 118 -8.67 12.05 2.95
C GLN A 118 -7.26 11.44 2.93
N PHE A 119 -6.32 12.11 2.25
CA PHE A 119 -4.97 11.59 2.05
C PHE A 119 -3.95 12.72 2.11
N GLU A 120 -3.08 12.69 3.11
CA GLU A 120 -1.94 13.58 3.30
C GLU A 120 -0.66 12.74 3.26
N PHE A 121 0.38 13.24 2.57
CA PHE A 121 1.60 12.47 2.35
C PHE A 121 2.81 13.38 2.19
N ASP A 122 3.79 13.21 3.06
CA ASP A 122 5.10 13.88 3.05
C ASP A 122 6.18 12.79 3.25
N LYS A 123 6.73 12.30 2.13
CA LYS A 123 7.75 11.24 2.12
C LYS A 123 9.00 11.66 2.86
N ASP A 124 9.47 12.89 2.65
CA ASP A 124 10.73 13.39 3.24
C ASP A 124 10.65 13.48 4.76
N LYS A 125 9.49 13.91 5.30
CA LYS A 125 9.25 13.93 6.74
C LYS A 125 8.78 12.58 7.31
N ARG A 126 8.58 11.56 6.46
CA ARG A 126 7.97 10.26 6.83
C ARG A 126 6.65 10.43 7.59
N ARG A 127 5.82 11.36 7.12
CA ARG A 127 4.50 11.66 7.70
C ARG A 127 3.41 11.48 6.67
N ALA A 128 2.35 10.78 7.06
CA ALA A 128 1.19 10.60 6.22
C ALA A 128 -0.05 10.44 7.09
N LYS A 129 -1.21 10.71 6.50
CA LYS A 129 -2.51 10.44 7.11
C LYS A 129 -3.45 9.97 6.02
N MET A 130 -4.19 8.90 6.30
CA MET A 130 -5.26 8.43 5.43
C MET A 130 -6.49 8.12 6.28
N VAL A 131 -7.62 8.73 5.92
CA VAL A 131 -8.90 8.57 6.61
C VAL A 131 -10.00 8.31 5.61
N VAL A 132 -10.77 7.27 5.90
CA VAL A 132 -12.09 7.06 5.31
C VAL A 132 -13.09 7.11 6.47
N PRO A 133 -13.91 8.17 6.56
CA PRO A 133 -14.87 8.35 7.65
C PRO A 133 -15.68 7.07 7.91
N ASP A 134 -15.89 6.75 9.18
CA ASP A 134 -16.62 5.55 9.66
C ASP A 134 -15.98 4.18 9.35
N HIS A 135 -14.95 4.12 8.51
CA HIS A 135 -14.30 2.86 8.12
C HIS A 135 -12.91 2.69 8.75
N PHE A 136 -11.98 3.61 8.50
CA PHE A 136 -10.62 3.51 9.05
C PHE A 136 -9.92 4.86 9.19
N GLU A 137 -8.93 4.90 10.08
CA GLU A 137 -7.98 6.01 10.19
C GLU A 137 -6.58 5.43 10.39
N THR A 138 -5.62 5.99 9.66
CA THR A 138 -4.21 5.72 9.90
C THR A 138 -3.36 6.97 9.78
N THR A 139 -2.30 7.03 10.60
CA THR A 139 -1.26 8.04 10.55
C THR A 139 0.11 7.41 10.57
N SER A 140 1.06 8.05 9.92
CA SER A 140 2.47 7.65 9.87
C SER A 140 3.35 8.73 10.47
N GLN A 141 4.39 8.30 11.17
CA GLN A 141 5.39 9.15 11.79
C GLN A 141 6.79 8.53 11.65
N PRO A 142 7.84 9.37 11.72
CA PRO A 142 9.23 8.95 11.86
C PRO A 142 9.45 7.78 12.83
N LEU A 143 10.35 6.87 12.46
CA LEU A 143 11.00 5.98 13.42
C LEU A 143 11.83 6.82 14.39
N VAL A 144 11.96 6.36 15.64
CA VAL A 144 12.79 6.98 16.66
C VAL A 144 13.75 5.97 17.27
N VAL A 145 14.96 6.41 17.60
CA VAL A 145 15.95 5.60 18.33
C VAL A 145 15.53 5.55 19.80
N PRO A 146 15.26 4.36 20.39
CA PRO A 146 14.74 4.29 21.76
C PRO A 146 15.63 4.92 22.83
N ALA A 147 16.95 4.87 22.63
CA ALA A 147 17.92 5.37 23.61
C ALA A 147 18.06 6.90 23.63
N THR A 148 17.82 7.57 22.49
CA THR A 148 18.06 9.03 22.37
C THR A 148 16.80 9.82 22.05
N GLY A 149 15.77 9.17 21.50
CA GLY A 149 14.57 9.82 20.97
C GLY A 149 14.78 10.46 19.59
N ASP A 150 15.98 10.39 19.02
CA ASP A 150 16.28 10.97 17.72
C ASP A 150 15.52 10.25 16.61
N GLU A 151 15.12 11.01 15.60
CA GLU A 151 14.52 10.43 14.40
C GLU A 151 15.51 9.55 13.63
N GLN A 152 15.09 8.31 13.34
CA GLN A 152 15.83 7.40 12.48
C GLN A 152 15.19 7.36 11.09
N ARG A 153 16.00 7.52 10.04
CA ARG A 153 15.58 7.37 8.65
C ARG A 153 16.08 6.03 8.10
N VAL A 154 15.17 5.26 7.52
CA VAL A 154 15.48 3.97 6.89
C VAL A 154 14.79 3.92 5.54
N ILE A 155 15.57 3.62 4.50
CA ILE A 155 15.08 3.49 3.13
C ILE A 155 15.32 2.04 2.71
N LEU A 156 14.27 1.36 2.28
CA LEU A 156 14.38 0.01 1.72
C LEU A 156 14.23 0.09 0.20
N ARG A 157 15.18 -0.51 -0.52
CA ARG A 157 15.12 -0.69 -1.98
C ARG A 157 14.94 -2.16 -2.30
N LEU A 158 13.93 -2.46 -3.11
CA LEU A 158 13.55 -3.79 -3.55
C LEU A 158 13.61 -3.81 -5.09
N PRO A 159 14.79 -4.04 -5.71
CA PRO A 159 14.93 -4.01 -7.17
C PRO A 159 13.98 -4.99 -7.88
N THR A 160 13.69 -6.14 -7.25
CA THR A 160 12.76 -7.14 -7.75
C THR A 160 11.36 -7.04 -7.13
N GLY A 161 11.10 -5.99 -6.34
CA GLY A 161 9.82 -5.76 -5.69
C GLY A 161 8.68 -5.57 -6.69
N MET A 162 7.48 -6.00 -6.29
CA MET A 162 6.26 -5.91 -7.10
C MET A 162 5.27 -4.86 -6.57
N GLU A 163 5.26 -4.62 -5.25
CA GLU A 163 4.41 -3.60 -4.62
C GLU A 163 5.04 -2.21 -4.68
N TYR A 164 6.35 -2.10 -4.40
CA TYR A 164 7.17 -0.91 -4.61
C TYR A 164 8.63 -1.30 -4.86
N LYS A 165 9.37 -0.40 -5.53
CA LYS A 165 10.83 -0.52 -5.73
C LYS A 165 11.63 0.15 -4.62
N GLU A 166 11.05 1.16 -3.98
CA GLU A 166 11.66 1.89 -2.87
C GLU A 166 10.56 2.39 -1.93
N MET A 167 10.82 2.33 -0.63
CA MET A 167 9.99 2.94 0.39
C MET A 167 10.83 3.64 1.46
N GLU A 168 10.30 4.74 1.99
CA GLU A 168 10.69 5.21 3.32
C GLU A 168 9.97 4.35 4.35
N VAL A 169 10.74 3.81 5.30
CA VAL A 169 10.20 3.05 6.42
C VAL A 169 9.85 4.00 7.55
N ALA A 170 8.61 3.91 8.00
CA ALA A 170 8.02 4.72 9.06
C ALA A 170 7.27 3.80 10.05
N GLN A 171 6.67 4.42 11.05
CA GLN A 171 5.84 3.73 12.03
C GLN A 171 4.46 4.38 12.11
N THR A 172 3.44 3.58 12.41
CA THR A 172 2.07 4.07 12.60
C THR A 172 1.95 4.81 13.92
N GLY A 173 1.34 5.99 13.91
CA GLY A 173 0.82 6.63 15.13
C GLY A 173 -0.56 6.05 15.50
N VAL A 174 -1.40 5.87 14.48
CA VAL A 174 -2.72 5.25 14.54
C VAL A 174 -2.85 4.28 13.37
N LEU A 175 -3.43 3.10 13.61
CA LEU A 175 -3.89 2.20 12.57
C LEU A 175 -5.14 1.47 13.09
N LYS A 176 -6.32 1.98 12.77
CA LYS A 176 -7.59 1.40 13.21
C LYS A 176 -8.57 1.27 12.05
N ALA A 177 -9.29 0.16 12.01
CA ALA A 177 -10.36 -0.11 11.05
C ALA A 177 -11.57 -0.70 11.78
N LYS A 178 -12.76 -0.50 11.21
CA LYS A 178 -14.05 -1.03 11.68
C LYS A 178 -14.84 -1.59 10.51
N GLY A 179 -15.81 -2.45 10.82
CA GLY A 179 -16.67 -3.12 9.84
C GLY A 179 -16.31 -4.60 9.70
N THR A 180 -16.38 -5.13 8.48
CA THR A 180 -16.07 -6.54 8.16
C THR A 180 -14.67 -6.95 8.59
N ILE A 181 -13.70 -6.03 8.46
CA ILE A 181 -12.35 -6.17 9.00
C ILE A 181 -12.19 -5.11 10.09
N SER A 182 -11.85 -5.55 11.30
CA SER A 182 -11.77 -4.68 12.48
C SER A 182 -10.48 -4.95 13.24
N PHE A 183 -9.69 -3.90 13.47
CA PHE A 183 -8.44 -3.98 14.21
C PHE A 183 -8.08 -2.60 14.79
N ASN A 184 -7.16 -2.60 15.76
CA ASN A 184 -6.65 -1.39 16.38
C ASN A 184 -5.18 -1.57 16.79
N HIS A 185 -4.29 -1.01 15.99
CA HIS A 185 -2.85 -1.06 16.12
C HIS A 185 -2.26 0.33 16.27
N LYS A 186 -1.07 0.38 16.86
CA LYS A 186 -0.22 1.56 16.96
C LYS A 186 1.22 1.11 17.02
N ASN A 187 2.15 1.98 16.66
CA ASN A 187 3.57 1.70 16.70
C ASN A 187 3.96 0.48 15.83
N THR A 188 3.25 0.27 14.72
CA THR A 188 3.49 -0.81 13.74
C THR A 188 4.04 -0.25 12.42
N HIS A 189 4.28 -1.09 11.43
CA HIS A 189 4.88 -0.70 10.15
C HIS A 189 4.06 0.34 9.39
N SER A 190 4.78 1.31 8.82
CA SER A 190 4.32 2.15 7.74
C SER A 190 5.36 2.21 6.63
N SER A 191 4.91 2.18 5.38
CA SER A 191 5.73 2.39 4.19
C SER A 191 5.16 3.52 3.35
N LEU A 192 6.03 4.48 3.02
CA LEU A 192 5.70 5.60 2.15
C LEU A 192 6.51 5.46 0.86
N ALA A 193 5.82 5.26 -0.26
CA ALA A 193 6.43 5.07 -1.56
C ALA A 193 5.86 6.04 -2.61
N GLN A 194 6.67 6.31 -3.63
CA GLN A 194 6.17 6.84 -4.90
C GLN A 194 6.30 5.72 -5.92
N VAL A 195 5.18 5.33 -6.51
CA VAL A 195 5.11 4.17 -7.39
C VAL A 195 4.55 4.55 -8.75
N GLU A 196 4.89 3.76 -9.75
CA GLU A 196 4.24 3.77 -11.06
C GLU A 196 3.92 2.33 -11.45
N HIS A 197 2.67 1.93 -11.25
CA HIS A 197 2.16 0.63 -11.65
C HIS A 197 1.65 0.65 -13.09
N THR A 198 2.01 -0.38 -13.84
CA THR A 198 1.51 -0.67 -15.19
C THR A 198 0.99 -2.10 -15.27
N ASP A 199 0.34 -2.43 -16.37
CA ASP A 199 -0.05 -3.79 -16.78
C ASP A 199 1.15 -4.75 -16.87
N LYS A 200 2.38 -4.23 -16.97
CA LYS A 200 3.62 -5.00 -17.02
C LYS A 200 4.38 -5.03 -15.70
N GLY A 201 3.84 -4.40 -14.66
CA GLY A 201 4.45 -4.25 -13.35
C GLY A 201 4.95 -2.84 -13.06
N LEU A 202 5.81 -2.74 -12.03
CA LEU A 202 6.36 -1.46 -11.58
C LEU A 202 7.41 -0.92 -12.54
N VAL A 203 7.31 0.38 -12.83
CA VAL A 203 8.37 1.13 -13.52
C VAL A 203 9.46 1.50 -12.51
N GLU A 204 10.73 1.31 -12.89
CA GLU A 204 11.87 1.76 -12.10
C GLU A 204 11.87 3.29 -11.97
N THR A 205 11.68 3.79 -10.76
CA THR A 205 11.74 5.22 -10.46
C THR A 205 13.18 5.62 -10.16
N GLY A 206 13.93 6.00 -11.21
CA GLY A 206 15.03 6.98 -11.15
C GLY A 206 16.23 6.77 -10.20
N GLY A 207 16.38 5.63 -9.54
CA GLY A 207 17.55 5.34 -8.70
C GLY A 207 18.60 4.55 -9.49
N ARG A 208 19.73 5.20 -9.82
CA ARG A 208 20.92 4.65 -10.53
C ARG A 208 20.98 3.11 -10.46
N ALA A 209 20.91 2.46 -11.63
CA ALA A 209 21.12 1.02 -11.74
C ALA A 209 22.41 0.64 -10.99
N PRO A 210 22.42 -0.44 -10.19
CA PRO A 210 23.68 -0.95 -9.68
C PRO A 210 24.57 -1.20 -10.90
N ALA A 211 25.76 -0.59 -10.91
CA ALA A 211 26.76 -0.87 -11.93
C ALA A 211 26.90 -2.39 -11.98
N SER A 212 26.69 -2.97 -13.16
CA SER A 212 26.90 -4.40 -13.39
C SER A 212 28.29 -4.74 -12.85
N ALA A 213 28.34 -5.44 -11.72
CA ALA A 213 29.57 -6.06 -11.27
C ALA A 213 29.87 -7.13 -12.31
N GLY A 214 30.74 -6.79 -13.26
CA GLY A 214 31.31 -7.75 -14.18
C GLY A 214 31.98 -8.81 -13.33
N VAL A 215 31.34 -9.98 -13.27
CA VAL A 215 31.93 -11.18 -12.70
C VAL A 215 33.16 -11.50 -13.55
N ARG A 216 34.34 -11.34 -12.96
CA ARG A 216 35.56 -12.01 -13.42
C ARG A 216 35.64 -13.39 -12.77
#